data_AF-A0A512AQ93-F1
#
_entry.id   AF-A0A512AQ93-F1
#
_cell.length_a   1.000
_cell.length_b   1.000
_cell.length_c   1.000
_cell.angle_alpha   90.00
_cell.angle_beta   90.00
_cell.angle_gamma   90.00
#
_symmetry.space_group_name_H-M   'P 1'
#
loop_
_entity.id
_entity.type
_entity.pdbx_description
1 polymer ?
#
loop_
_entity_poly.entity_id
_entity_poly.type
_entity_poly.pdbx_seq_one_letter_code
_entity_poly.pdbx_strand_id
1 'polypeptide(L)'
;MTTVSLSYIATLQHAQWMLAADGQYLELIGKQRSVSAAQRMFREYNVARTIWGKDGLKNFAETVFDKAAKVPWPATLTDRADWCATLAETAYRPTGKNGQPQGSAYSAATKLAWFINPDGWTMFDKFAGIGLGASDIRSFYRELDGLGFAGEAQKLNACIATHGFTGIYGERIIDKFLMSRGMLWDAKLQDQGTERASLLAQAERFLANLAGIHSAGDTLAKRLRDLATDISKILTNDAFLAPAALKKMTKRGV
;
A
#
# COMPACT_ATOMS: atom_id res chain seq x y z
N MET A 1 28.82 -5.85 -3.20
CA MET A 1 27.59 -6.21 -2.46
C MET A 1 26.44 -6.22 -3.45
N THR A 2 25.73 -7.34 -3.60
CA THR A 2 24.51 -7.41 -4.42
C THR A 2 23.46 -6.49 -3.81
N THR A 3 22.92 -5.56 -4.60
CA THR A 3 21.90 -4.62 -4.14
C THR A 3 20.60 -5.36 -3.84
N VAL A 4 20.19 -5.38 -2.57
CA VAL A 4 18.95 -6.06 -2.13
C VAL A 4 17.74 -5.43 -2.84
N SER A 5 16.92 -6.25 -3.49
CA SER A 5 15.74 -5.80 -4.28
C SER A 5 14.74 -5.00 -3.44
N LEU A 6 14.07 -4.02 -4.06
CA LEU A 6 12.97 -3.30 -3.39
C LEU A 6 11.81 -4.21 -3.01
N SER A 7 11.56 -5.26 -3.78
CA SER A 7 10.49 -6.23 -3.49
C SER A 7 10.80 -7.09 -2.26
N TYR A 8 12.08 -7.36 -1.99
CA TYR A 8 12.50 -8.00 -0.74
C TYR A 8 12.13 -7.12 0.47
N ILE A 9 12.50 -5.84 0.41
CA ILE A 9 12.20 -4.85 1.47
C ILE A 9 10.68 -4.71 1.64
N ALA A 10 9.95 -4.55 0.53
CA ALA A 10 8.49 -4.40 0.54
C ALA A 10 7.78 -5.60 1.18
N THR A 11 8.27 -6.82 0.94
CA THR A 11 7.74 -8.04 1.56
C THR A 11 7.88 -8.02 3.07
N LEU A 12 9.08 -7.69 3.56
CA LEU A 12 9.35 -7.62 5.01
C LEU A 12 8.58 -6.49 5.68
N GLN A 13 8.49 -5.32 5.04
CA GLN A 13 7.66 -4.22 5.51
C GLN A 13 6.17 -4.58 5.54
N HIS A 14 5.68 -5.39 4.58
CA HIS A 14 4.31 -5.87 4.62
C HIS A 14 4.09 -6.80 5.81
N ALA A 15 4.96 -7.79 6.00
CA ALA A 15 4.89 -8.69 7.14
C ALA A 15 4.94 -7.94 8.48
N GLN A 16 5.82 -6.95 8.63
CA GLN A 16 5.89 -6.11 9.83
C GLN A 16 4.57 -5.39 10.09
N TRP A 17 4.00 -4.74 9.08
CA TRP A 17 2.73 -4.02 9.21
C TRP A 17 1.55 -4.95 9.51
N MET A 18 1.53 -6.14 8.92
CA MET A 18 0.52 -7.16 9.21
C MET A 18 0.54 -7.58 10.68
N LEU A 19 1.72 -7.76 11.26
CA LEU A 19 1.87 -8.13 12.68
C LEU A 19 1.58 -6.96 13.62
N ALA A 20 1.89 -5.72 13.22
CA ALA A 20 1.77 -4.56 14.10
C ALA A 20 0.38 -3.89 14.06
N ALA A 21 -0.28 -3.85 12.89
CA ALA A 21 -1.49 -3.05 12.69
C ALA A 21 -2.46 -3.63 11.65
N ASP A 22 -2.02 -3.89 10.42
CA ASP A 22 -2.90 -4.18 9.28
C ASP A 22 -3.76 -5.44 9.50
N GLY A 23 -3.22 -6.47 10.17
CA GLY A 23 -3.99 -7.67 10.52
C GLY A 23 -5.16 -7.39 11.45
N GLN A 24 -4.96 -6.50 12.43
CA GLN A 24 -6.03 -6.07 13.33
C GLN A 24 -7.08 -5.24 12.58
N TYR A 25 -6.66 -4.41 11.63
CA TYR A 25 -7.60 -3.64 10.82
C TYR A 25 -8.41 -4.50 9.86
N LEU A 26 -7.82 -5.51 9.23
CA LEU A 26 -8.58 -6.48 8.42
C LEU A 26 -9.67 -7.18 9.24
N GLU A 27 -9.39 -7.52 10.50
CA GLU A 27 -10.39 -8.10 11.39
C GLU A 27 -11.48 -7.07 11.77
N LEU A 28 -11.07 -5.95 12.37
CA LEU A 28 -12.02 -4.98 12.95
C LEU A 28 -12.79 -4.19 11.88
N ILE A 29 -12.16 -3.82 10.77
CA ILE A 29 -12.79 -3.06 9.68
C ILE A 29 -13.44 -4.02 8.67
N GLY A 30 -12.70 -5.05 8.26
CA GLY A 30 -13.15 -5.99 7.24
C GLY A 30 -14.33 -6.83 7.70
N LYS A 31 -14.30 -7.36 8.92
CA LYS A 31 -15.36 -8.23 9.44
C LYS A 31 -16.37 -7.49 10.31
N GLN A 32 -15.91 -6.57 11.16
CA GLN A 32 -16.78 -5.94 12.17
C GLN A 32 -17.25 -4.53 11.79
N ARG A 33 -16.78 -3.98 10.65
CA ARG A 33 -17.10 -2.61 10.20
C ARG A 33 -16.91 -1.56 11.31
N SER A 34 -15.85 -1.73 12.11
CA SER A 34 -15.58 -0.89 13.27
C SER A 34 -15.16 0.52 12.85
N VAL A 35 -16.04 1.50 13.11
CA VAL A 35 -15.77 2.92 12.86
C VAL A 35 -14.57 3.42 13.68
N SER A 36 -14.46 3.01 14.94
CA SER A 36 -13.33 3.40 15.79
C SER A 36 -11.99 2.87 15.28
N ALA A 37 -11.97 1.64 14.73
CA ALA A 37 -10.79 1.08 14.08
C ALA A 37 -10.44 1.85 12.80
N ALA A 38 -11.42 2.19 11.95
CA ALA A 38 -11.20 3.03 10.78
C ALA A 38 -10.63 4.41 11.14
N GLN A 39 -11.12 5.04 12.21
CA GLN A 39 -10.57 6.31 12.70
C GLN A 39 -9.11 6.20 13.17
N ARG A 40 -8.72 5.09 13.82
CA ARG A 40 -7.32 4.84 14.20
C ARG A 40 -6.46 4.64 12.96
N MET A 41 -6.92 3.80 12.03
CA MET A 41 -6.27 3.57 10.74
C MET A 41 -6.01 4.89 10.00
N PHE A 42 -6.98 5.79 9.93
CA PHE A 42 -6.77 7.09 9.27
C PHE A 42 -5.65 7.92 9.90
N ARG A 43 -5.47 7.86 11.22
CA ARG A 43 -4.40 8.59 11.92
C ARG A 43 -3.06 7.93 11.69
N GLU A 44 -2.97 6.62 11.82
CA GLU A 44 -1.71 5.85 11.64
C GLU A 44 -1.19 5.92 10.21
N TYR A 45 -2.08 5.87 9.22
CA TYR A 45 -1.72 6.10 7.82
C TYR A 45 -1.54 7.59 7.47
N ASN A 46 -1.66 8.49 8.44
CA ASN A 46 -1.54 9.94 8.26
C ASN A 46 -2.45 10.53 7.16
N VAL A 47 -3.63 9.92 6.97
CA VAL A 47 -4.66 10.39 6.04
C VAL A 47 -5.78 11.16 6.74
N ALA A 48 -5.81 11.16 8.08
CA ALA A 48 -6.77 11.95 8.84
C ALA A 48 -6.69 13.46 8.54
N ARG A 49 -5.52 13.96 8.14
CA ARG A 49 -5.31 15.36 7.74
C ARG A 49 -6.09 15.81 6.51
N THR A 50 -6.67 14.88 5.74
CA THR A 50 -7.51 15.21 4.58
C THR A 50 -9.01 15.12 4.91
N ILE A 51 -9.36 14.72 6.14
CA ILE A 51 -10.74 14.57 6.60
C ILE A 51 -10.94 15.50 7.81
N TRP A 52 -11.63 16.61 7.58
CA TRP A 52 -11.74 17.72 8.53
C TRP A 52 -13.04 17.72 9.35
N GLY A 53 -13.33 18.81 10.06
CA GLY A 53 -14.60 19.08 10.74
C GLY A 53 -14.93 18.16 11.92
N LYS A 54 -15.95 18.56 12.68
CA LYS A 54 -16.40 17.81 13.85
C LYS A 54 -16.95 16.47 13.39
N ASP A 55 -16.46 15.39 13.98
CA ASP A 55 -16.82 14.01 13.65
C ASP A 55 -16.53 13.57 12.20
N GLY A 56 -15.74 14.32 11.43
CA GLY A 56 -15.50 14.02 10.01
C GLY A 56 -14.91 12.63 9.75
N LEU A 57 -13.95 12.18 10.58
CA LEU A 57 -13.39 10.83 10.46
C LEU A 57 -14.45 9.74 10.69
N LYS A 58 -15.37 9.98 11.63
CA LYS A 58 -16.47 9.05 11.94
C LYS A 58 -17.45 9.00 10.77
N ASN A 59 -17.95 10.16 10.36
CA ASN A 59 -18.93 10.29 9.29
C ASN A 59 -18.39 9.74 7.95
N PHE A 60 -17.12 9.98 7.65
CA PHE A 60 -16.48 9.44 6.46
C PHE A 60 -16.44 7.91 6.49
N ALA A 61 -16.01 7.30 7.62
CA ALA A 61 -16.02 5.85 7.76
C ALA A 61 -17.43 5.24 7.64
N GLU A 62 -18.42 5.84 8.31
CA GLU A 62 -19.82 5.41 8.23
C GLU A 62 -20.36 5.49 6.81
N THR A 63 -20.04 6.55 6.06
CA THR A 63 -20.44 6.70 4.65
C THR A 63 -19.85 5.62 3.77
N VAL A 64 -18.56 5.30 3.94
CA VAL A 64 -17.89 4.25 3.17
C VAL A 64 -18.50 2.87 3.51
N PHE A 65 -18.78 2.59 4.79
CA PHE A 65 -19.41 1.33 5.20
C PHE A 65 -20.84 1.20 4.68
N ASP A 66 -21.64 2.25 4.78
CA ASP A 66 -23.01 2.27 4.24
C ASP A 66 -23.01 2.02 2.73
N LYS A 67 -22.11 2.67 1.99
CA LYS A 67 -21.96 2.44 0.55
C LYS A 67 -21.54 1.01 0.24
N ALA A 68 -20.56 0.46 0.96
CA ALA A 68 -20.07 -0.90 0.78
C ALA A 68 -21.13 -1.96 1.11
N ALA A 69 -22.09 -1.66 1.99
CA ALA A 69 -23.21 -2.55 2.31
C ALA A 69 -24.31 -2.54 1.22
N LYS A 70 -24.44 -1.45 0.47
CA LYS A 70 -25.53 -1.24 -0.50
C LYS A 70 -25.14 -1.50 -1.95
N VAL A 71 -23.87 -1.39 -2.28
CA VAL A 71 -23.37 -1.50 -3.65
C VAL A 71 -22.35 -2.63 -3.74
N PRO A 72 -22.53 -3.57 -4.70
CA PRO A 72 -21.54 -4.62 -4.93
C PRO A 72 -20.14 -4.06 -5.16
N TRP A 73 -19.13 -4.79 -4.69
CA TRP A 73 -17.75 -4.40 -4.92
C TRP A 73 -17.42 -4.43 -6.42
N PRO A 74 -16.84 -3.37 -7.00
CA PRO A 74 -16.61 -3.34 -8.44
C PRO A 74 -15.59 -4.38 -8.92
N ALA A 75 -15.79 -4.91 -10.12
CA ALA A 75 -14.98 -6.01 -10.65
C ALA A 75 -13.57 -5.56 -11.09
N THR A 76 -13.45 -4.38 -11.71
CA THR A 76 -12.19 -3.90 -12.31
C THR A 76 -11.46 -2.90 -11.40
N LEU A 77 -10.14 -2.75 -11.58
CA LEU A 77 -9.36 -1.76 -10.83
C LEU A 77 -9.85 -0.32 -11.08
N THR A 78 -10.20 -0.01 -12.32
CA THR A 78 -10.70 1.32 -12.72
C THR A 78 -12.03 1.63 -12.04
N ASP A 79 -12.98 0.68 -12.04
CA ASP A 79 -14.27 0.90 -11.37
C ASP A 79 -14.12 1.03 -9.86
N ARG A 80 -13.19 0.28 -9.24
CA ARG A 80 -12.85 0.41 -7.81
C ARG A 80 -12.26 1.79 -7.51
N ALA A 81 -11.41 2.31 -8.40
CA ALA A 81 -10.84 3.64 -8.30
C ALA A 81 -11.93 4.72 -8.36
N ASP A 82 -12.87 4.61 -9.30
CA ASP A 82 -13.98 5.55 -9.46
C ASP A 82 -14.96 5.48 -8.28
N TRP A 83 -15.20 4.30 -7.73
CA TRP A 83 -15.97 4.13 -6.49
C TRP A 83 -15.32 4.88 -5.32
N CYS A 84 -14.00 4.73 -5.15
CA CYS A 84 -13.24 5.44 -4.10
C CYS A 84 -13.18 6.95 -4.35
N ALA A 85 -13.00 7.37 -5.60
CA ALA A 85 -12.95 8.77 -5.98
C ALA A 85 -14.28 9.45 -5.71
N THR A 86 -15.39 8.81 -6.09
CA THR A 86 -16.74 9.31 -5.79
C THR A 86 -16.94 9.50 -4.29
N LEU A 87 -16.55 8.53 -3.46
CA LEU A 87 -16.64 8.67 -2.00
C LEU A 87 -15.76 9.80 -1.47
N ALA A 88 -14.52 9.91 -1.95
CA ALA A 88 -13.61 10.97 -1.54
C ALA A 88 -14.12 12.37 -1.93
N GLU A 89 -14.82 12.48 -3.07
CA GLU A 89 -15.35 13.73 -3.63
C GLU A 89 -16.73 14.13 -3.05
N THR A 90 -17.55 13.14 -2.65
CA THR A 90 -18.95 13.33 -2.22
C THR A 90 -19.17 13.18 -0.71
N ALA A 91 -18.44 12.29 -0.03
CA ALA A 91 -18.67 12.01 1.38
C ALA A 91 -18.20 13.14 2.29
N TYR A 92 -17.31 14.02 1.80
CA TYR A 92 -16.80 15.13 2.60
C TYR A 92 -16.11 16.20 1.75
N ARG A 93 -16.75 17.36 1.55
CA ARG A 93 -16.08 18.61 1.13
C ARG A 93 -16.07 19.59 2.30
N PRO A 94 -15.19 19.43 3.28
CA PRO A 94 -15.04 20.46 4.29
C PRO A 94 -14.34 21.65 3.62
N THR A 95 -14.94 22.83 3.75
CA THR A 95 -14.15 24.05 3.74
C THR A 95 -13.06 23.89 4.80
N GLY A 96 -11.79 24.11 4.43
CA GLY A 96 -10.70 24.11 5.41
C GLY A 96 -10.97 25.14 6.53
N LYS A 97 -10.16 25.14 7.59
CA LYS A 97 -10.29 26.13 8.69
C LYS A 97 -10.39 27.59 8.22
N ASN A 98 -9.91 27.90 7.01
CA ASN A 98 -9.89 29.22 6.40
C ASN A 98 -10.87 29.37 5.21
N GLY A 99 -11.85 28.47 5.07
CA GLY A 99 -12.78 28.49 3.92
C GLY A 99 -12.20 27.98 2.59
N GLN A 100 -10.92 27.62 2.55
CA GLN A 100 -10.24 27.19 1.31
C GLN A 100 -10.66 25.77 0.88
N PRO A 101 -10.85 25.53 -0.43
CA PRO A 101 -11.05 24.20 -0.98
C PRO A 101 -9.86 23.30 -0.60
N GLN A 102 -10.16 22.14 -0.02
CA GLN A 102 -9.14 21.13 0.28
C GLN A 102 -9.22 20.00 -0.74
N GLY A 103 -8.07 19.33 -0.96
CA GLY A 103 -8.02 18.15 -1.82
C GLY A 103 -8.86 17.00 -1.27
N SER A 104 -9.46 16.21 -2.16
CA SER A 104 -10.31 15.08 -1.78
C SER A 104 -9.55 14.00 -1.01
N ALA A 105 -10.25 13.26 -0.15
CA ALA A 105 -9.67 12.23 0.71
C ALA A 105 -9.39 10.88 -0.01
N TYR A 106 -8.82 10.92 -1.22
CA TYR A 106 -8.61 9.73 -2.07
C TYR A 106 -7.82 8.61 -1.39
N SER A 107 -6.71 8.96 -0.74
CA SER A 107 -5.90 7.98 -0.01
C SER A 107 -6.65 7.39 1.19
N ALA A 108 -7.54 8.14 1.86
CA ALA A 108 -8.35 7.60 2.94
C ALA A 108 -9.41 6.63 2.42
N ALA A 109 -10.09 6.99 1.32
CA ALA A 109 -11.10 6.14 0.68
C ALA A 109 -10.49 4.79 0.25
N THR A 110 -9.39 4.84 -0.50
CA THR A 110 -8.72 3.62 -1.00
C THR A 110 -8.18 2.73 0.11
N LYS A 111 -7.59 3.32 1.16
CA LYS A 111 -7.11 2.57 2.33
C LYS A 111 -8.25 1.88 3.08
N LEU A 112 -9.32 2.62 3.40
CA LEU A 112 -10.47 2.05 4.10
C LEU A 112 -11.13 0.94 3.28
N ALA A 113 -11.35 1.18 2.00
CA ALA A 113 -11.93 0.20 1.10
C ALA A 113 -11.05 -1.06 0.98
N TRP A 114 -9.72 -0.94 1.02
CA TRP A 114 -8.85 -2.11 0.95
C TRP A 114 -9.03 -3.01 2.16
N PHE A 115 -9.17 -2.44 3.36
CA PHE A 115 -9.48 -3.22 4.55
C PHE A 115 -10.89 -3.84 4.52
N ILE A 116 -11.80 -3.31 3.70
CA ILE A 116 -13.13 -3.88 3.49
C ILE A 116 -13.08 -5.08 2.54
N ASN A 117 -12.33 -4.97 1.43
CA ASN A 117 -12.18 -5.99 0.39
C ASN A 117 -10.72 -6.00 -0.12
N PRO A 118 -9.79 -6.76 0.48
CA PRO A 118 -8.37 -6.65 0.13
C PRO A 118 -7.99 -7.29 -1.21
N ASP A 119 -8.81 -8.21 -1.72
CA ASP A 119 -8.44 -9.08 -2.83
C ASP A 119 -8.47 -8.38 -4.19
N GLY A 120 -7.43 -8.60 -4.99
CA GLY A 120 -7.36 -8.17 -6.39
C GLY A 120 -7.20 -6.66 -6.58
N TRP A 121 -6.82 -5.90 -5.55
CA TRP A 121 -6.41 -4.50 -5.68
C TRP A 121 -5.54 -4.02 -4.51
N THR A 122 -5.02 -2.80 -4.63
CA THR A 122 -4.20 -2.19 -3.58
C THR A 122 -4.60 -0.74 -3.30
N MET A 123 -4.13 -0.21 -2.18
CA MET A 123 -4.38 1.16 -1.73
C MET A 123 -3.67 2.18 -2.64
N PHE A 124 -4.15 3.43 -2.67
CA PHE A 124 -3.42 4.52 -3.32
C PHE A 124 -2.60 5.34 -2.29
N ASP A 125 -1.34 5.58 -2.62
CA ASP A 125 -0.45 6.50 -1.93
C ASP A 125 0.27 7.40 -2.93
N LYS A 126 0.59 8.64 -2.55
CA LYS A 126 1.32 9.57 -3.41
C LYS A 126 2.66 8.96 -3.84
N PHE A 127 3.38 8.29 -2.94
CA PHE A 127 4.66 7.68 -3.30
C PHE A 127 4.48 6.48 -4.22
N ALA A 128 3.44 5.66 -4.04
CA ALA A 128 3.11 4.60 -5.00
C ALA A 128 2.81 5.17 -6.38
N GLY A 129 2.06 6.28 -6.45
CA GLY A 129 1.81 7.03 -7.67
C GLY A 129 3.10 7.51 -8.34
N ILE A 130 4.01 8.12 -7.58
CA ILE A 130 5.34 8.53 -8.09
C ILE A 130 6.12 7.32 -8.61
N GLY A 131 6.18 6.22 -7.86
CA GLY A 131 6.89 5.00 -8.22
C GLY A 131 6.33 4.28 -9.45
N LEU A 132 5.06 4.49 -9.77
CA LEU A 132 4.43 4.02 -11.01
C LEU A 132 4.62 5.02 -12.16
N GLY A 133 4.67 6.32 -11.86
CA GLY A 133 4.69 7.40 -12.84
C GLY A 133 3.33 8.06 -13.06
N ALA A 134 2.36 7.79 -12.19
CA ALA A 134 0.99 8.27 -12.28
C ALA A 134 0.81 9.68 -11.69
N SER A 135 -0.09 10.48 -12.29
CA SER A 135 -0.42 11.84 -11.84
C SER A 135 -1.52 11.90 -10.78
N ASP A 136 -2.44 10.96 -10.80
CA ASP A 136 -3.62 10.92 -9.95
C ASP A 136 -4.10 9.48 -9.70
N ILE A 137 -5.15 9.34 -8.88
CA ILE A 137 -5.72 8.04 -8.52
C ILE A 137 -6.22 7.25 -9.75
N ARG A 138 -6.90 7.88 -10.70
CA ARG A 138 -7.47 7.19 -11.87
C ARG A 138 -6.36 6.76 -12.81
N SER A 139 -5.37 7.63 -13.06
CA SER A 139 -4.21 7.27 -13.85
C SER A 139 -3.41 6.13 -13.20
N PHE A 140 -3.28 6.14 -11.87
CA PHE A 140 -2.59 5.09 -11.12
C PHE A 140 -3.20 3.72 -11.37
N TYR A 141 -4.51 3.54 -11.15
CA TYR A 141 -5.13 2.23 -11.31
C TYR A 141 -5.20 1.79 -12.78
N ARG A 142 -5.38 2.72 -13.72
CA ARG A 142 -5.33 2.41 -15.17
C ARG A 142 -3.94 1.94 -15.61
N GLU A 143 -2.89 2.61 -15.18
CA GLU A 143 -1.50 2.20 -15.49
C GLU A 143 -1.15 0.87 -14.84
N LEU A 144 -1.57 0.68 -13.59
CA LEU A 144 -1.33 -0.54 -12.83
C LEU A 144 -2.02 -1.75 -13.50
N ASP A 145 -3.26 -1.57 -13.95
CA ASP A 145 -4.00 -2.57 -14.72
C ASP A 145 -3.32 -2.89 -16.06
N GLY A 146 -2.95 -1.85 -16.83
CA GLY A 146 -2.27 -1.99 -18.12
C GLY A 146 -0.89 -2.65 -18.05
N LEU A 147 -0.27 -2.65 -16.86
CA LEU A 147 1.00 -3.32 -16.57
C LEU A 147 0.83 -4.73 -15.98
N GLY A 148 -0.39 -5.28 -15.99
CA GLY A 148 -0.65 -6.68 -15.63
C GLY A 148 -0.71 -6.96 -14.13
N PHE A 149 -1.09 -5.98 -13.32
CA PHE A 149 -1.13 -6.09 -11.86
C PHE A 149 -1.85 -7.34 -11.35
N ALA A 150 -3.02 -7.67 -11.89
CA ALA A 150 -3.78 -8.83 -11.42
C ALA A 150 -2.99 -10.14 -11.56
N GLY A 151 -2.30 -10.32 -12.69
CA GLY A 151 -1.47 -11.50 -12.94
C GLY A 151 -0.25 -11.56 -12.02
N GLU A 152 0.42 -10.43 -11.79
CA GLU A 152 1.54 -10.36 -10.85
C GLU A 152 1.09 -10.61 -9.40
N ALA A 153 0.02 -9.95 -8.95
CA ALA A 153 -0.53 -10.17 -7.62
C ALA A 153 -0.89 -11.65 -7.39
N GLN A 154 -1.48 -12.32 -8.38
CA GLN A 154 -1.78 -13.76 -8.31
C GLN A 154 -0.52 -14.62 -8.15
N LYS A 155 0.55 -14.34 -8.92
CA LYS A 155 1.84 -15.06 -8.78
C LYS A 155 2.44 -14.88 -7.39
N LEU A 156 2.40 -13.64 -6.86
CA LEU A 156 2.89 -13.35 -5.51
C LEU A 156 2.04 -14.07 -4.46
N ASN A 157 0.72 -14.03 -4.56
CA ASN A 157 -0.19 -14.73 -3.64
C ASN A 157 0.02 -16.25 -3.66
N ALA A 158 0.27 -16.83 -4.83
CA ALA A 158 0.64 -18.25 -4.94
C ALA A 158 1.96 -18.55 -4.21
N CYS A 159 2.99 -17.72 -4.41
CA CYS A 159 4.27 -17.84 -3.70
C CYS A 159 4.12 -17.68 -2.18
N ILE A 160 3.35 -16.69 -1.73
CA ILE A 160 3.04 -16.48 -0.31
C ILE A 160 2.39 -17.73 0.30
N ALA A 161 1.48 -18.36 -0.43
CA ALA A 161 0.79 -19.57 0.01
C ALA A 161 1.74 -20.78 0.12
N THR A 162 2.71 -20.96 -0.79
CA THR A 162 3.70 -22.06 -0.69
C THR A 162 4.60 -21.92 0.54
N HIS A 163 4.81 -20.67 1.00
CA HIS A 163 5.51 -20.38 2.26
C HIS A 163 4.62 -20.48 3.50
N GLY A 164 3.32 -20.80 3.35
CA GLY A 164 2.38 -21.06 4.45
C GLY A 164 1.87 -19.82 5.17
N PHE A 165 1.78 -18.68 4.48
CA PHE A 165 1.22 -17.44 5.03
C PHE A 165 -0.19 -17.18 4.47
N THR A 166 -1.13 -16.80 5.34
CA THR A 166 -2.54 -16.55 4.98
C THR A 166 -3.00 -15.11 5.22
N GLY A 167 -2.12 -14.24 5.72
CA GLY A 167 -2.41 -12.81 5.98
C GLY A 167 -1.50 -11.85 5.22
N ILE A 168 -0.60 -12.35 4.37
CA ILE A 168 0.27 -11.52 3.52
C ILE A 168 -0.38 -11.47 2.13
N TYR A 169 -0.44 -10.28 1.53
CA TYR A 169 -1.13 -10.04 0.26
C TYR A 169 -0.12 -9.53 -0.75
N GLY A 170 -0.03 -10.18 -1.91
CA GLY A 170 0.82 -9.79 -3.03
C GLY A 170 0.52 -8.38 -3.52
N GLU A 171 -0.76 -7.99 -3.50
CA GLU A 171 -1.23 -6.65 -3.80
C GLU A 171 -0.58 -5.57 -2.93
N ARG A 172 -0.41 -5.85 -1.63
CA ARG A 172 0.25 -4.94 -0.67
C ARG A 172 1.76 -4.94 -0.83
N ILE A 173 2.36 -6.06 -1.21
CA ILE A 173 3.78 -6.11 -1.55
C ILE A 173 4.05 -5.21 -2.76
N ILE A 174 3.22 -5.29 -3.82
CA ILE A 174 3.34 -4.43 -5.00
C ILE A 174 3.21 -2.95 -4.61
N ASP A 175 2.25 -2.59 -3.77
CA ASP A 175 2.12 -1.19 -3.31
C ASP A 175 3.34 -0.73 -2.52
N LYS A 176 3.81 -1.48 -1.52
CA LYS A 176 5.00 -1.09 -0.74
C LYS A 176 6.26 -1.03 -1.61
N PHE A 177 6.35 -1.88 -2.63
CA PHE A 177 7.39 -1.82 -3.65
C PHE A 177 7.34 -0.52 -4.45
N LEU A 178 6.16 -0.14 -4.95
CA LEU A 178 5.95 1.14 -5.67
C LEU A 178 6.17 2.35 -4.75
N MET A 179 5.73 2.29 -3.49
CA MET A 179 5.99 3.34 -2.50
C MET A 179 7.49 3.52 -2.26
N SER A 180 8.22 2.43 -2.02
CA SER A 180 9.67 2.48 -1.79
C SER A 180 10.40 3.05 -3.01
N ARG A 181 10.01 2.62 -4.21
CA ARG A 181 10.53 3.17 -5.46
C ARG A 181 10.23 4.67 -5.57
N GLY A 182 9.00 5.10 -5.29
CA GLY A 182 8.60 6.49 -5.35
C GLY A 182 9.33 7.36 -4.34
N MET A 183 9.57 6.87 -3.12
CA MET A 183 10.39 7.56 -2.12
C MET A 183 11.83 7.79 -2.62
N LEU A 184 12.44 6.76 -3.24
CA LEU A 184 13.77 6.91 -3.83
C LEU A 184 13.77 7.92 -4.99
N TRP A 185 12.71 7.98 -5.78
CA TRP A 185 12.61 8.93 -6.90
C TRP A 185 12.25 10.37 -6.48
N ASP A 186 11.52 10.54 -5.38
CA ASP A 186 11.14 11.84 -4.81
C ASP A 186 12.28 12.44 -3.97
N ALA A 187 13.09 11.60 -3.33
CA ALA A 187 14.36 12.02 -2.75
C ALA A 187 15.18 12.72 -3.85
N LYS A 188 15.44 14.02 -3.69
CA LYS A 188 16.36 14.76 -4.56
C LYS A 188 17.61 13.88 -4.74
N LEU A 189 17.97 13.61 -5.98
CA LEU A 189 18.84 12.53 -6.50
C LEU A 189 20.16 12.21 -5.75
N GLN A 190 20.53 12.96 -4.71
CA GLN A 190 21.83 12.89 -4.06
C GLN A 190 21.96 11.83 -2.96
N ASP A 191 20.87 11.23 -2.46
CA ASP A 191 20.98 10.27 -1.32
C ASP A 191 20.13 9.00 -1.40
N GLN A 192 19.83 8.52 -2.61
CA GLN A 192 19.07 7.28 -2.82
C GLN A 192 19.76 6.05 -2.19
N GLY A 193 21.10 6.06 -2.13
CA GLY A 193 21.88 5.00 -1.50
C GLY A 193 21.62 4.88 -0.01
N THR A 194 21.65 6.00 0.73
CA THR A 194 21.40 6.01 2.18
C THR A 194 19.96 5.70 2.50
N GLU A 195 19.00 6.21 1.72
CA GLU A 195 17.57 5.90 1.96
C GLU A 195 17.28 4.41 1.75
N ARG A 196 17.80 3.80 0.68
CA ARG A 196 17.65 2.36 0.46
C ARG A 196 18.34 1.55 1.57
N ALA A 197 19.53 1.96 2.00
CA ALA A 197 20.22 1.34 3.12
C ALA A 197 19.44 1.46 4.44
N SER A 198 18.79 2.60 4.68
CA SER A 198 17.91 2.83 5.82
C SER A 198 16.69 1.91 5.82
N LEU A 199 16.01 1.78 4.66
CA LEU A 199 14.87 0.88 4.51
C LEU A 199 15.27 -0.59 4.73
N LEU A 200 16.40 -1.01 4.16
CA LEU A 200 16.94 -2.36 4.39
C LEU A 200 17.29 -2.59 5.86
N ALA A 201 17.96 -1.63 6.50
CA ALA A 201 18.33 -1.73 7.91
C ALA A 201 17.10 -1.82 8.82
N GLN A 202 16.00 -1.12 8.49
CA GLN A 202 14.73 -1.26 9.20
C GLN A 202 14.15 -2.68 9.05
N ALA A 203 14.15 -3.23 7.83
CA ALA A 203 13.64 -4.57 7.56
C ALA A 203 14.46 -5.67 8.27
N GLU A 204 15.79 -5.57 8.26
CA GLU A 204 16.66 -6.53 8.95
C GLU A 204 16.56 -6.41 10.47
N ARG A 205 16.41 -5.19 11.02
CA ARG A 205 16.10 -5.02 12.45
C ARG A 205 14.79 -5.69 12.84
N PHE A 206 13.76 -5.61 12.00
CA PHE A 206 12.50 -6.31 12.23
C PHE A 206 12.71 -7.83 12.31
N LEU A 207 13.45 -8.43 11.37
CA LEU A 207 13.75 -9.87 11.40
C LEU A 207 14.58 -10.26 12.63
N ALA A 208 15.59 -9.46 12.99
CA ALA A 208 16.40 -9.69 14.18
C ALA A 208 15.57 -9.64 15.46
N ASN A 209 14.66 -8.66 15.58
CA ASN A 209 13.75 -8.54 16.71
C ASN A 209 12.81 -9.76 16.81
N LEU A 210 12.25 -10.24 15.69
CA LEU A 210 11.43 -11.46 15.67
C LEU A 210 12.22 -12.68 16.13
N ALA A 211 13.44 -12.86 15.64
CA ALA A 211 14.30 -13.98 16.01
C ALA A 211 14.68 -13.96 17.50
N GLY A 212 14.79 -12.77 18.09
CA GLY A 212 15.12 -12.59 19.50
C GLY A 212 14.01 -12.91 20.51
N ILE A 213 12.75 -13.13 20.06
CA ILE A 213 11.63 -13.37 20.98
C ILE A 213 11.70 -14.79 21.57
N HIS A 214 11.72 -15.83 20.72
CA HIS A 214 11.89 -17.24 21.07
C HIS A 214 12.03 -18.09 19.79
N SER A 215 12.13 -19.42 19.91
CA SER A 215 12.35 -20.37 18.79
C SER A 215 11.35 -20.25 17.62
N ALA A 216 10.05 -20.12 17.91
CA ALA A 216 9.05 -19.89 16.87
C ALA A 216 9.23 -18.52 16.17
N GLY A 217 9.73 -17.50 16.86
CA GLY A 217 10.09 -16.20 16.29
C GLY A 217 11.26 -16.31 15.29
N ASP A 218 12.30 -17.08 15.61
CA ASP A 218 13.40 -17.39 14.69
C ASP A 218 12.92 -18.17 13.46
N THR A 219 12.04 -19.16 13.67
CA THR A 219 11.42 -19.92 12.56
C THR A 219 10.61 -19.02 11.63
N LEU A 220 9.83 -18.10 12.20
CA LEU A 220 9.07 -17.11 11.44
C LEU A 220 10.00 -16.16 10.67
N ALA A 221 11.06 -15.65 11.30
CA ALA A 221 12.01 -14.75 10.66
C ALA A 221 12.71 -15.42 9.46
N LYS A 222 13.10 -16.70 9.58
CA LYS A 222 13.66 -17.49 8.48
C LYS A 222 12.68 -17.63 7.32
N ARG A 223 11.43 -18.05 7.59
CA ARG A 223 10.39 -18.17 6.56
C ARG A 223 10.08 -16.84 5.86
N LEU A 224 10.08 -15.72 6.59
CA LEU A 224 9.88 -14.39 6.01
C LEU A 224 11.05 -13.98 5.10
N ARG A 225 12.28 -14.32 5.47
CA ARG A 225 13.48 -14.09 4.63
C ARG A 225 13.43 -14.92 3.36
N ASP A 226 13.05 -16.19 3.46
CA ASP A 226 12.92 -17.09 2.31
C ASP A 226 11.82 -16.59 1.36
N LEU A 227 10.65 -16.22 1.91
CA LEU A 227 9.57 -15.60 1.15
C LEU A 227 10.03 -14.32 0.43
N ALA A 228 10.67 -13.39 1.15
CA ALA A 228 11.15 -12.14 0.57
C ALA A 228 12.18 -12.37 -0.56
N THR A 229 13.00 -13.41 -0.40
CA THR A 229 13.97 -13.83 -1.42
C THR A 229 13.26 -14.36 -2.67
N ASP A 230 12.26 -15.22 -2.53
CA ASP A 230 11.52 -15.77 -3.67
C ASP A 230 10.66 -14.73 -4.37
N ILE A 231 9.98 -13.86 -3.61
CA ILE A 231 9.24 -12.72 -4.14
C ILE A 231 10.16 -11.81 -4.96
N SER A 232 11.42 -11.64 -4.58
CA SER A 232 12.37 -10.82 -5.34
C SER A 232 12.76 -11.38 -6.71
N LYS A 233 12.54 -12.68 -6.93
CA LYS A 233 12.72 -13.35 -8.21
C LYS A 233 11.50 -13.19 -9.13
N ILE A 234 10.31 -12.99 -8.54
CA ILE A 234 9.05 -12.80 -9.26
C ILE A 234 8.87 -11.31 -9.59
N LEU A 235 8.91 -10.45 -8.56
CA LEU A 235 8.76 -9.01 -8.66
C LEU A 235 10.13 -8.35 -8.75
N THR A 236 10.65 -8.22 -9.97
CA THR A 236 11.96 -7.64 -10.26
C THR A 236 11.95 -6.11 -10.09
N ASN A 237 13.13 -5.49 -9.98
CA ASN A 237 13.25 -4.04 -9.76
C ASN A 237 12.71 -3.19 -10.91
N ASP A 238 12.54 -3.76 -12.10
CA ASP A 238 11.99 -3.14 -13.31
C ASP A 238 10.49 -3.42 -13.53
N ALA A 239 9.87 -4.26 -12.71
CA ALA A 239 8.44 -4.52 -12.77
C ALA A 239 7.63 -3.21 -12.68
N PHE A 240 6.56 -3.09 -13.45
CA PHE A 240 5.71 -1.90 -13.50
C PHE A 240 6.42 -0.60 -13.93
N LEU A 241 7.59 -0.65 -14.58
CA LEU A 241 8.16 0.54 -15.21
C LEU A 241 7.46 0.85 -16.52
N ALA A 242 6.67 1.92 -16.55
CA ALA A 242 6.15 2.44 -17.81
C ALA A 242 7.32 2.92 -18.72
N PRO A 243 7.23 2.75 -20.05
CA PRO A 243 8.27 3.23 -20.98
C PRO A 243 8.60 4.72 -20.83
N ALA A 244 7.62 5.54 -20.43
CA ALA A 244 7.80 6.96 -20.15
C ALA A 244 8.62 7.21 -18.86
N ALA A 245 8.48 6.36 -17.84
CA ALA A 245 9.27 6.41 -16.61
C ALA A 245 10.73 6.03 -16.88
N LEU A 246 10.95 4.98 -17.70
CA LEU A 246 12.29 4.60 -18.18
C LEU A 246 13.01 5.77 -18.86
N LYS A 247 12.35 6.49 -19.78
CA LYS A 247 12.94 7.68 -20.43
C LYS A 247 13.29 8.81 -19.45
N LYS A 248 12.51 8.99 -18.38
CA LYS A 248 12.83 9.97 -17.32
C LYS A 248 14.03 9.52 -16.48
N MET A 249 14.19 8.21 -16.24
CA MET A 249 15.34 7.65 -15.53
C MET A 249 16.62 7.79 -16.36
N THR A 250 16.59 7.45 -17.65
CA THR A 250 17.77 7.57 -18.53
C THR A 250 18.23 9.02 -18.67
N LYS A 251 17.31 9.99 -18.73
CA LYS A 251 17.64 11.42 -18.73
C LYS A 251 18.22 11.93 -17.41
N ARG A 252 18.02 11.20 -16.31
CA ARG A 252 18.51 11.55 -14.96
C ARG A 252 19.79 10.80 -14.56
N GLY A 253 20.34 9.96 -15.43
CA GLY A 253 21.58 9.22 -15.17
C GLY A 253 21.43 8.05 -14.18
N VAL A 254 20.25 7.43 -14.14
CA VAL A 254 19.95 6.21 -13.38
C VAL A 254 19.92 5.00 -14.31
#